data_AF-A0A6G2D706-F1
#
_entry.id   AF-A0A6G2D706-F1
#
_cell.length_a   1.000
_cell.length_b   1.000
_cell.length_c   1.000
_cell.angle_alpha   90.00
_cell.angle_beta   90.00
_cell.angle_gamma   90.00
#
_symmetry.space_group_name_H-M   'P 1'
#
loop_
_entity.id
_entity.type
_entity.pdbx_description
1 polymer ?
#
loop_
_entity_poly.entity_id
_entity_poly.type
_entity_poly.pdbx_seq_one_letter_code
_entity_poly.pdbx_strand_id
1 'polypeptide(L)'
;SLDIDLGYDITYNPIKCPHILVSGGTGSGKSIFISFLIIELLKRNSTLYIADPKNSDLGSLSHYLSDKYVATTPNSIARIVRLVVEQMQARYQTMRDNFHYGSNFADHGFKPVWLIFDEMGAFQASATDKKSKEVITEVMDGIKQIILLGRQAGVFI
;
A
#
# COMPACT_ATOMS: atom_id res chain seq x y z
N SER A 1 -14.28 -1.17 -13.52
CA SER A 1 -14.43 -0.10 -12.52
C SER A 1 -13.40 -0.30 -11.41
N LEU A 2 -12.96 0.77 -10.74
CA LEU A 2 -12.18 0.71 -9.50
C LEU A 2 -13.05 0.76 -8.24
N ASP A 3 -14.35 0.91 -8.40
CA ASP A 3 -15.30 0.87 -7.29
C ASP A 3 -15.26 -0.49 -6.60
N ILE A 4 -15.20 -0.49 -5.27
CA ILE A 4 -15.27 -1.65 -4.39
C ILE A 4 -16.54 -1.52 -3.56
N ASP A 5 -17.44 -2.48 -3.71
CA ASP A 5 -18.63 -2.58 -2.89
C ASP A 5 -18.24 -3.11 -1.50
N LEU A 6 -18.42 -2.30 -0.47
CA LEU A 6 -18.16 -2.67 0.92
C LEU A 6 -19.42 -3.22 1.62
N GLY A 7 -20.53 -3.33 0.89
CA GLY A 7 -21.84 -3.69 1.41
C GLY A 7 -22.59 -2.51 2.02
N TYR A 8 -23.86 -2.72 2.37
CA TYR A 8 -24.72 -1.73 3.04
C TYR A 8 -24.79 -0.38 2.30
N ASP A 9 -24.85 -0.42 0.97
CA ASP A 9 -24.83 0.76 0.08
C ASP A 9 -23.56 1.63 0.20
N ILE A 10 -22.49 1.08 0.76
CA ILE A 10 -21.19 1.75 0.86
C ILE A 10 -20.30 1.29 -0.29
N THR A 11 -19.94 2.22 -1.16
CA THR A 11 -18.97 1.97 -2.24
C THR A 11 -17.70 2.78 -2.01
N TYR A 12 -16.57 2.11 -2.03
CA TYR A 12 -15.24 2.73 -1.96
C TYR A 12 -14.66 2.93 -3.36
N ASN A 13 -14.12 4.13 -3.64
CA ASN A 13 -13.45 4.43 -4.89
C ASN A 13 -12.07 5.07 -4.61
N PRO A 14 -10.95 4.44 -5.03
CA PRO A 14 -9.60 4.94 -4.73
C PRO A 14 -9.23 6.23 -5.47
N ILE A 15 -9.93 6.59 -6.55
CA ILE A 15 -9.71 7.91 -7.20
C ILE A 15 -10.32 9.03 -6.35
N LYS A 16 -11.42 8.75 -5.65
CA LYS A 16 -12.11 9.73 -4.77
C LYS A 16 -11.50 9.77 -3.37
N CYS A 17 -11.21 8.61 -2.79
CA CYS A 17 -10.62 8.44 -1.47
C CYS A 17 -9.37 7.54 -1.59
N PRO A 18 -8.18 8.09 -1.84
CA PRO A 18 -7.01 7.31 -2.28
C PRO A 18 -6.36 6.43 -1.21
N HIS A 19 -6.58 6.72 0.06
CA HIS A 19 -5.93 6.00 1.15
C HIS A 19 -6.96 5.52 2.16
N ILE A 20 -6.72 4.36 2.77
CA ILE A 20 -7.60 3.77 3.77
C ILE A 20 -6.84 3.62 5.08
N LEU A 21 -7.37 4.21 6.15
CA LEU A 21 -6.94 3.89 7.50
C LEU A 21 -7.96 2.95 8.14
N VAL A 22 -7.53 1.74 8.50
CA VAL A 22 -8.37 0.76 9.20
C VAL A 22 -7.94 0.68 10.66
N SER A 23 -8.86 1.00 11.57
CA SER A 23 -8.64 0.92 13.02
C SER A 23 -9.69 0.07 13.70
N GLY A 24 -9.30 -0.74 14.67
CA GLY A 24 -10.22 -1.55 15.47
C GLY A 24 -9.49 -2.36 16.54
N GLY A 25 -10.19 -2.67 17.64
CA GLY A 25 -9.66 -3.55 18.69
C GLY A 25 -9.56 -5.01 18.25
N THR A 26 -8.91 -5.86 19.05
CA THR A 26 -8.86 -7.31 18.82
C THR A 26 -10.28 -7.89 18.70
N GLY A 27 -10.52 -8.72 17.69
CA GLY A 27 -11.82 -9.34 17.46
C GLY A 27 -12.86 -8.47 16.74
N SER A 28 -12.53 -7.21 16.40
CA SER A 28 -13.44 -6.31 15.67
C SER A 28 -13.65 -6.64 14.19
N GLY A 29 -12.90 -7.62 13.65
CA GLY A 29 -12.94 -7.98 12.24
C GLY A 29 -11.93 -7.26 11.34
N LYS A 30 -10.99 -6.47 11.90
CA LYS A 30 -9.92 -5.78 11.13
C LYS A 30 -9.25 -6.69 10.10
N SER A 31 -8.72 -7.84 10.52
CA SER A 31 -7.97 -8.75 9.63
C SER A 31 -8.85 -9.36 8.53
N ILE A 32 -10.11 -9.64 8.84
CA ILE A 32 -11.09 -10.12 7.85
C ILE A 32 -11.36 -9.03 6.80
N PHE A 33 -11.55 -7.78 7.25
CA PHE A 33 -11.77 -6.66 6.35
C PHE A 33 -10.57 -6.41 5.43
N ILE A 34 -9.34 -6.45 5.96
CA ILE A 34 -8.13 -6.32 5.14
C ILE A 34 -8.01 -7.47 4.13
N SER A 35 -8.32 -8.71 4.53
CA SER A 35 -8.32 -9.86 3.62
C SER A 35 -9.36 -9.71 2.50
N PHE A 36 -10.55 -9.20 2.83
CA PHE A 36 -11.58 -8.86 1.85
C PHE A 36 -11.06 -7.81 0.85
N LEU A 37 -10.43 -6.73 1.33
CA LEU A 37 -9.83 -5.71 0.46
C LEU A 37 -8.77 -6.32 -0.46
N ILE A 38 -7.86 -7.15 0.04
CA ILE A 38 -6.84 -7.83 -0.77
C ILE A 38 -7.48 -8.58 -1.95
N ILE A 39 -8.53 -9.36 -1.69
CA ILE A 39 -9.24 -10.12 -2.72
C ILE A 39 -9.86 -9.18 -3.76
N GLU A 40 -10.54 -8.13 -3.33
CA GLU A 40 -11.17 -7.16 -4.23
C GLU A 40 -10.14 -6.40 -5.08
N LEU A 41 -8.98 -6.07 -4.50
CA LEU A 41 -7.89 -5.41 -5.22
C LEU A 41 -7.25 -6.33 -6.27
N LEU A 42 -7.05 -7.61 -5.95
CA LEU A 42 -6.55 -8.62 -6.90
C LEU A 42 -7.52 -8.84 -8.06
N LYS A 43 -8.83 -8.93 -7.80
CA LYS A 43 -9.87 -9.02 -8.85
C LYS A 43 -9.81 -7.83 -9.84
N ARG A 44 -9.32 -6.68 -9.39
CA ARG A 44 -9.14 -5.45 -10.20
C ARG A 44 -7.75 -5.34 -10.82
N ASN A 45 -6.99 -6.44 -10.87
CA ASN A 45 -5.65 -6.51 -11.48
C ASN A 45 -4.67 -5.49 -10.87
N SER A 46 -4.79 -5.24 -9.56
CA SER A 46 -3.89 -4.34 -8.83
C SER A 46 -2.58 -5.05 -8.49
N THR A 47 -1.49 -4.28 -8.39
CA THR A 47 -0.24 -4.76 -7.79
C THR A 47 -0.27 -4.52 -6.29
N LEU A 48 -0.03 -5.55 -5.49
CA LEU A 48 -0.07 -5.47 -4.03
C LEU A 48 1.31 -5.64 -3.42
N TYR A 49 1.65 -4.78 -2.47
CA TYR A 49 2.77 -4.92 -1.55
C TYR A 49 2.21 -4.98 -0.13
N ILE A 50 2.68 -5.90 0.69
CA ILE A 50 2.17 -6.16 2.04
C ILE A 50 3.32 -5.99 3.04
N ALA A 51 3.14 -5.09 4.00
CA ALA A 51 3.99 -4.90 5.17
C ALA A 51 3.28 -5.45 6.40
N ASP A 52 3.77 -6.57 6.94
CA ASP A 52 3.27 -7.18 8.16
C ASP A 52 4.40 -7.31 9.20
N PRO A 53 4.65 -6.26 10.01
CA PRO A 53 5.72 -6.26 11.01
C PRO A 53 5.47 -7.27 12.15
N LYS A 54 4.27 -7.83 12.27
CA LYS A 54 3.93 -8.85 13.28
C LYS A 54 4.15 -10.27 12.78
N ASN A 55 4.41 -10.47 11.48
CA ASN A 55 4.48 -11.79 10.84
C ASN A 55 3.26 -12.67 11.19
N SER A 56 2.08 -12.08 11.02
CA SER A 56 0.77 -12.69 11.28
C SER A 56 0.24 -13.41 10.03
N ASP A 57 -1.08 -13.60 9.96
CA ASP A 57 -1.76 -14.24 8.82
C ASP A 57 -1.47 -13.52 7.50
N LEU A 58 -1.28 -12.19 7.51
CA LEU A 58 -0.92 -11.43 6.31
C LEU A 58 0.50 -11.76 5.81
N GLY A 59 1.45 -11.96 6.72
CA GLY A 59 2.80 -12.42 6.38
C GLY A 59 2.80 -13.77 5.66
N SER A 60 1.85 -14.65 6.01
CA SER A 60 1.71 -15.99 5.40
C SER A 60 1.25 -15.94 3.94
N LEU A 61 0.74 -14.79 3.45
CA LEU A 61 0.41 -14.61 2.04
C LEU A 61 1.64 -14.68 1.13
N SER A 62 2.86 -14.58 1.67
CA SER A 62 4.10 -14.76 0.91
C SER A 62 4.17 -16.12 0.19
N HIS A 63 3.57 -17.17 0.77
CA HIS A 63 3.46 -18.49 0.15
C HIS A 63 2.70 -18.49 -1.18
N TYR A 64 1.82 -17.51 -1.39
CA TYR A 64 1.03 -17.35 -2.61
C TYR A 64 1.51 -16.18 -3.47
N LEU A 65 1.93 -15.08 -2.85
CA LEU A 65 2.27 -13.82 -3.49
C LEU A 65 3.78 -13.58 -3.65
N SER A 66 4.65 -14.52 -3.31
CA SER A 66 6.12 -14.37 -3.31
C SER A 66 6.66 -13.36 -2.28
N ASP A 67 7.82 -13.65 -1.70
CA ASP A 67 8.57 -12.77 -0.77
C ASP A 67 9.01 -11.43 -1.39
N LYS A 68 8.82 -11.25 -2.70
CA LYS A 68 8.98 -9.96 -3.35
C LYS A 68 7.91 -8.96 -2.92
N TYR A 69 6.69 -9.43 -2.70
CA TYR A 69 5.51 -8.61 -2.46
C TYR A 69 5.09 -8.58 -0.99
N VAL A 70 5.54 -9.53 -0.17
CA VAL A 70 5.23 -9.60 1.25
C VAL A 70 6.50 -9.40 2.08
N ALA A 71 6.45 -8.50 3.06
CA ALA A 71 7.58 -8.10 3.87
C ALA A 71 7.21 -8.07 5.36
N THR A 72 8.05 -8.70 6.19
CA THR A 72 7.79 -8.86 7.62
C THR A 72 8.90 -8.32 8.52
N THR A 73 10.11 -8.15 7.98
CA THR A 73 11.25 -7.56 8.71
C THR A 73 11.39 -6.07 8.38
N PRO A 74 11.95 -5.23 9.29
CA PRO A 74 12.10 -3.81 9.02
C PRO A 74 12.83 -3.47 7.72
N ASN A 75 13.92 -4.19 7.43
CA ASN A 75 14.68 -4.00 6.19
C ASN A 75 13.87 -4.41 4.95
N SER A 76 13.09 -5.49 5.02
CA SER A 76 12.22 -5.90 3.91
C SER A 76 11.07 -4.92 3.70
N ILE A 77 10.53 -4.34 4.77
CA ILE A 77 9.47 -3.32 4.71
C ILE A 77 10.04 -2.05 4.06
N ALA A 78 11.22 -1.59 4.47
CA ALA A 78 11.90 -0.47 3.84
C ALA A 78 12.20 -0.70 2.36
N ARG A 79 12.56 -1.94 1.98
CA ARG A 79 12.71 -2.31 0.57
C ARG A 79 11.41 -2.15 -0.22
N ILE A 80 10.28 -2.69 0.25
CA ILE A 80 9.02 -2.60 -0.50
C ILE A 80 8.51 -1.16 -0.57
N VAL A 81 8.68 -0.36 0.49
CA VAL A 81 8.30 1.05 0.49
C VAL A 81 9.12 1.83 -0.53
N ARG A 82 10.44 1.60 -0.60
CA ARG A 82 11.29 2.16 -1.66
C ARG A 82 10.82 1.78 -3.05
N LEU A 83 10.54 0.50 -3.30
CA LEU A 83 10.04 0.04 -4.60
C LEU A 83 8.73 0.73 -4.99
N VAL A 84 7.80 0.90 -4.05
CA VAL A 84 6.53 1.58 -4.28
C VAL A 84 6.76 3.06 -4.61
N VAL A 85 7.63 3.74 -3.88
CA VAL A 85 7.99 5.14 -4.14
C VAL A 85 8.70 5.29 -5.50
N GLU A 86 9.65 4.41 -5.83
CA GLU A 86 10.33 4.39 -7.13
C GLU A 86 9.33 4.19 -8.28
N GLN A 87 8.39 3.26 -8.14
CA GLN A 87 7.30 3.06 -9.10
C GLN A 87 6.44 4.31 -9.27
N MET A 88 6.10 4.99 -8.16
CA MET A 88 5.37 6.26 -8.19
C MET A 88 6.13 7.33 -8.98
N GLN A 89 7.43 7.50 -8.71
CA GLN A 89 8.26 8.48 -9.40
C GLN A 89 8.44 8.17 -10.90
N ALA A 90 8.62 6.89 -11.25
CA ALA A 90 8.72 6.45 -12.64
C ALA A 90 7.42 6.72 -13.43
N ARG A 91 6.26 6.53 -12.80
CA ARG A 91 4.97 6.88 -13.40
C ARG A 91 4.86 8.38 -13.61
N TYR A 92 5.24 9.17 -12.63
CA TYR A 92 5.25 10.63 -12.77
C TYR A 92 6.16 11.10 -13.90
N GLN A 93 7.34 10.49 -14.06
CA GLN A 93 8.21 10.78 -15.20
C GLN A 93 7.53 10.46 -16.53
N THR A 94 6.96 9.26 -16.65
CA THR A 94 6.23 8.84 -17.86
C THR A 94 5.05 9.75 -18.18
N MET A 95 4.30 10.18 -17.16
CA MET A 95 3.15 11.07 -17.31
C MET A 95 3.56 12.49 -17.73
N ARG A 96 4.74 12.96 -17.30
CA ARG A 96 5.31 14.24 -17.77
C ARG A 96 5.75 14.15 -19.23
N ASP A 97 6.41 13.07 -19.61
CA ASP A 97 6.91 12.86 -20.97
C ASP A 97 5.75 12.68 -21.98
N ASN A 98 4.63 12.11 -21.52
CA ASN A 98 3.41 11.93 -22.30
C ASN A 98 2.27 12.82 -21.79
N PHE A 99 2.56 14.12 -21.63
CA PHE A 99 1.67 15.05 -20.94
C PHE A 99 0.26 15.09 -21.54
N HIS A 100 -0.73 14.78 -20.70
CA HIS A 100 -2.15 15.00 -20.96
C HIS A 100 -2.73 15.81 -19.80
N TYR A 101 -3.29 16.98 -20.10
CA TYR A 101 -3.84 17.87 -19.07
C TYR A 101 -4.99 17.19 -18.32
N GLY A 102 -4.94 17.18 -16.99
CA GLY A 102 -5.96 16.57 -16.13
C GLY A 102 -5.94 15.03 -16.10
N SER A 103 -4.96 14.39 -16.75
CA SER A 103 -4.83 12.93 -16.75
C SER A 103 -4.36 12.38 -15.41
N ASN A 104 -4.68 11.11 -15.17
CA ASN A 104 -4.22 10.31 -14.06
C ASN A 104 -3.66 8.97 -14.56
N PHE A 105 -3.16 8.15 -13.65
CA PHE A 105 -2.57 6.85 -13.95
C PHE A 105 -3.39 5.95 -14.89
N ALA A 106 -4.73 5.97 -14.79
CA ALA A 106 -5.61 5.14 -15.60
C ALA A 106 -5.60 5.58 -17.08
N ASP A 107 -5.51 6.89 -17.34
CA ASP A 107 -5.41 7.44 -18.70
C ASP A 107 -4.10 7.04 -19.40
N HIS A 108 -3.05 6.76 -18.59
CA HIS A 108 -1.76 6.28 -19.05
C HIS A 108 -1.64 4.75 -19.03
N GLY A 109 -2.76 4.03 -18.81
CA GLY A 109 -2.81 2.57 -18.83
C GLY A 109 -2.13 1.88 -17.64
N PHE A 110 -1.79 2.63 -16.58
CA PHE A 110 -1.17 2.04 -15.39
C PHE A 110 -2.19 1.30 -14.54
N LYS A 111 -1.77 0.16 -13.98
CA LYS A 111 -2.56 -0.59 -12.99
C LYS A 111 -2.45 0.06 -11.61
N PRO A 112 -3.47 -0.01 -10.75
CA PRO A 112 -3.35 0.42 -9.36
C PRO A 112 -2.23 -0.31 -8.62
N VAL A 113 -1.49 0.39 -7.76
CA VAL A 113 -0.51 -0.18 -6.84
C VAL A 113 -0.97 0.11 -5.41
N TRP A 114 -0.92 -0.89 -4.55
CA TRP A 114 -1.31 -0.78 -3.15
C TRP A 114 -0.20 -1.23 -2.24
N LEU A 115 0.07 -0.43 -1.21
CA LEU A 115 0.90 -0.78 -0.08
C LEU A 115 -0.02 -1.04 1.12
N ILE A 116 -0.24 -2.29 1.49
CA ILE A 116 -1.03 -2.67 2.66
C ILE A 116 -0.10 -2.75 3.87
N PHE A 117 -0.36 -1.98 4.90
CA PHE A 117 0.44 -1.94 6.12
C PHE A 117 -0.42 -2.32 7.33
N ASP A 118 -0.23 -3.51 7.90
CA ASP A 118 -1.19 -4.04 8.89
C ASP A 118 -1.13 -3.32 10.25
N GLU A 119 0.08 -3.06 10.75
CA GLU A 119 0.26 -2.51 12.09
C GLU A 119 1.46 -1.54 12.16
N MET A 120 1.19 -0.26 11.90
CA MET A 120 2.22 0.77 11.95
C MET A 120 2.79 0.98 13.36
N GLY A 121 1.99 0.81 14.41
CA GLY A 121 2.45 0.96 15.79
C GLY A 121 3.49 -0.10 16.21
N ALA A 122 3.28 -1.35 15.80
CA ALA A 122 4.24 -2.44 16.05
C ALA A 122 5.55 -2.22 15.27
N PHE A 123 5.46 -1.71 14.04
CA PHE A 123 6.64 -1.34 13.27
C PHE A 123 7.44 -0.22 13.97
N GLN A 124 6.79 0.85 14.40
CA GLN A 124 7.46 1.96 15.12
C GLN A 124 8.09 1.50 16.44
N ALA A 125 7.43 0.60 17.17
CA ALA A 125 7.95 0.04 18.41
C ALA A 125 9.14 -0.91 18.22
N SER A 126 9.40 -1.38 16.99
CA SER A 126 10.53 -2.27 16.70
C SER A 126 11.90 -1.58 16.70
N ALA A 127 11.94 -0.23 16.76
CA ALA A 127 13.20 0.51 16.84
C ALA A 127 13.83 0.44 18.24
N THR A 128 14.93 -0.30 18.36
CA THR A 128 15.68 -0.45 19.62
C THR A 128 17.03 0.28 19.57
N ASP A 129 17.63 0.43 18.39
CA ASP A 129 18.94 1.05 18.18
C ASP A 129 18.92 2.14 17.10
N LYS A 130 20.03 2.89 16.96
CA LYS A 130 20.14 4.01 15.99
C LYS A 130 19.86 3.58 14.55
N LYS A 131 20.37 2.43 14.13
CA LYS A 131 20.20 1.91 12.77
C LYS A 131 18.74 1.53 12.53
N SER A 132 18.09 0.87 13.50
CA SER A 132 16.67 0.55 13.40
C SER A 132 15.78 1.80 13.32
N LYS A 133 16.14 2.88 14.02
CA LYS A 133 15.43 4.17 13.94
C LYS A 133 15.55 4.83 12.57
N GLU A 134 16.74 4.81 11.98
CA GLU A 134 16.97 5.33 10.62
C GLU A 134 16.09 4.62 9.58
N VAL A 135 15.98 3.28 9.68
CA VAL A 135 15.10 2.48 8.82
C VAL A 135 13.63 2.86 9.00
N ILE A 136 13.17 3.07 10.23
CA ILE A 136 11.78 3.49 10.48
C ILE A 136 11.52 4.88 9.90
N THR A 137 12.44 5.83 10.09
CA THR A 137 12.31 7.17 9.52
C THR A 137 12.21 7.11 7.99
N GLU A 138 13.07 6.32 7.33
CA GLU A 138 13.01 6.10 5.87
C GLU A 138 11.64 5.59 5.42
N VAL A 139 11.09 4.58 6.13
CA VAL A 139 9.76 4.03 5.82
C VAL A 139 8.66 5.06 6.00
N MET A 140 8.69 5.82 7.10
CA MET A 140 7.68 6.84 7.37
C MET A 140 7.73 7.98 6.34
N ASP A 141 8.92 8.38 5.91
CA ASP A 141 9.10 9.37 4.86
C ASP A 141 8.56 8.86 3.51
N GLY A 142 8.81 7.58 3.18
CA GLY A 142 8.25 6.96 1.99
C GLY A 142 6.72 6.90 2.01
N ILE A 143 6.12 6.48 3.13
CA ILE A 143 4.65 6.49 3.32
C ILE A 143 4.10 7.90 3.17
N LYS A 144 4.76 8.91 3.75
CA LYS A 144 4.36 10.31 3.60
C LYS A 144 4.36 10.76 2.14
N GLN A 145 5.36 10.36 1.35
CA GLN A 145 5.37 10.66 -0.08
C GLN A 145 4.19 9.99 -0.82
N ILE A 146 3.89 8.74 -0.51
CA ILE A 146 2.74 8.01 -1.08
C ILE A 146 1.43 8.72 -0.74
N ILE A 147 1.25 9.16 0.51
CA ILE A 147 0.03 9.87 0.93
C ILE A 147 -0.13 11.20 0.18
N LEU A 148 0.97 11.94 0.00
CA LEU A 148 0.93 13.28 -0.61
C LEU A 148 0.81 13.24 -2.13
N LEU A 149 1.41 12.25 -2.79
CA LEU A 149 1.60 12.22 -4.24
C LEU A 149 0.99 10.98 -4.91
N GLY A 150 0.55 9.97 -4.15
CA GLY A 150 0.18 8.67 -4.72
C GLY A 150 -1.05 8.71 -5.61
N ARG A 151 -2.04 9.55 -5.32
CA ARG A 151 -3.35 9.58 -6.00
C ARG A 151 -3.23 9.70 -7.52
N GLN A 152 -2.46 10.65 -8.04
CA GLN A 152 -2.35 10.85 -9.49
C GLN A 152 -1.57 9.73 -10.16
N ALA A 153 -0.58 9.17 -9.48
CA ALA A 153 0.23 8.05 -9.95
C ALA A 153 -0.44 6.68 -9.77
N GLY A 154 -1.63 6.62 -9.17
CA GLY A 154 -2.35 5.36 -8.92
C GLY A 154 -1.66 4.47 -7.89
N VAL A 155 -1.03 5.09 -6.89
CA VAL A 155 -0.34 4.42 -5.80
C VAL A 155 -1.06 4.76 -4.50
N PHE A 156 -1.51 3.72 -3.80
CA PHE A 156 -2.44 3.80 -2.68
C PHE A 156 -1.88 3.05 -1.46
N ILE A 157 -2.39 3.38 -0.26
CA ILE A 157 -2.02 2.77 1.02
C ILE A 157 -3.27 2.61 1.90
#